data_AF-A0A6H1ZDK7-F1
#
_entry.id   AF-A0A6H1ZDK7-F1
#
_cell.length_a   1.000
_cell.length_b   1.000
_cell.length_c   1.000
_cell.angle_alpha   90.00
_cell.angle_beta   90.00
_cell.angle_gamma   90.00
#
_symmetry.space_group_name_H-M   'P 1'
#
loop_
_entity.id
_entity.type
_entity.pdbx_description
1 polymer ?
#
loop_
_entity_poly.entity_id
_entity_poly.type
_entity_poly.pdbx_seq_one_letter_code
_entity_poly.pdbx_strand_id
1 'polypeptide(L)'
;MKAKTIRKILHYKFESFLNSIEDEKVRLKIKTGTIITGGSIASMLCGEKVNDYDLYFKNHDTCLLVAQYFLKRFKEANSIEKIKCRNTLPIDLEVIDKDGRIQLFIRSSGVLADNQENEYSYFETLDPGDPSQNSFLEEVVNTKRNQGRPGKEEEAKKFRPIFLSANAITLTDNFQIVIRFYGTPEEIHENFDYVHCTNYWTSWNDEIVLRKEALESLLTKELRYHGSLYPMCSIIRLRKFLKRDWTINAGQMLKIMFQLNELDLKDVAVLREQLLGIDTAYFMQLLQALEGIDPDVIDFTYVAELVDKIF
;
A
#
# COMPACT_ATOMS: atom_id res chain seq x y z
N MET A 1 -18.73 -10.64 11.53
CA MET A 1 -18.72 -12.14 11.43
C MET A 1 -18.07 -12.75 12.67
N LYS A 2 -18.27 -14.05 12.98
CA LYS A 2 -17.57 -14.73 14.10
C LYS A 2 -16.09 -14.97 13.77
N ALA A 3 -15.20 -14.87 14.75
CA ALA A 3 -13.75 -15.08 14.60
C ALA A 3 -13.40 -16.41 13.88
N LYS A 4 -14.06 -17.51 14.26
CA LYS A 4 -13.87 -18.84 13.63
C LYS A 4 -14.17 -18.82 12.12
N THR A 5 -15.16 -18.04 11.68
CA THR A 5 -15.51 -17.91 10.26
C THR A 5 -14.47 -17.07 9.52
N ILE A 6 -14.04 -15.95 10.11
CA ILE A 6 -13.00 -15.09 9.54
C ILE A 6 -11.70 -15.88 9.36
N ARG A 7 -11.25 -16.59 10.40
CA ARG A 7 -10.09 -17.48 10.34
C ARG A 7 -10.19 -18.48 9.18
N LYS A 8 -11.32 -19.16 9.04
CA LYS A 8 -11.52 -20.11 7.93
C LYS A 8 -11.40 -19.44 6.56
N ILE A 9 -11.98 -18.24 6.39
CA ILE A 9 -11.91 -17.50 5.12
C ILE A 9 -10.46 -17.11 4.80
N LEU A 10 -9.74 -16.56 5.78
CA LEU A 10 -8.34 -16.20 5.65
C LEU A 10 -7.47 -17.41 5.33
N HIS A 11 -7.67 -18.51 6.06
CA HIS A 11 -7.00 -19.79 5.81
C HIS A 11 -7.19 -20.27 4.37
N TYR A 12 -8.44 -20.37 3.88
CA TYR A 12 -8.71 -20.83 2.52
C TYR A 12 -8.14 -19.90 1.44
N LYS A 13 -8.23 -18.58 1.65
CA LYS A 13 -7.63 -17.60 0.74
C LYS A 13 -6.12 -17.72 0.72
N PHE A 14 -5.49 -17.86 1.88
CA PHE A 14 -4.05 -18.00 2.02
C PHE A 14 -3.54 -19.32 1.43
N GLU A 15 -4.23 -20.44 1.65
CA GLU A 15 -3.89 -21.72 1.02
C GLU A 15 -4.00 -21.65 -0.51
N SER A 16 -5.04 -20.99 -1.04
CA SER A 16 -5.14 -20.74 -2.48
C SER A 16 -3.98 -19.88 -3.00
N PHE A 17 -3.55 -18.88 -2.23
CA PHE A 17 -2.39 -18.06 -2.57
C PHE A 17 -1.10 -18.88 -2.54
N LEU A 18 -0.85 -19.66 -1.49
CA LEU A 18 0.31 -20.54 -1.38
C LEU A 18 0.42 -21.54 -2.53
N ASN A 19 -0.70 -22.11 -2.95
CA ASN A 19 -0.74 -23.07 -4.06
C ASN A 19 -0.36 -22.45 -5.41
N SER A 20 -0.40 -21.11 -5.54
CA SER A 20 0.00 -20.38 -6.74
C SER A 20 1.50 -20.07 -6.82
N ILE A 21 2.25 -20.33 -5.75
CA ILE A 21 3.69 -20.02 -5.64
C ILE A 21 4.50 -21.18 -6.19
N GLU A 22 5.12 -21.05 -7.35
CA GLU A 22 5.79 -22.15 -8.04
C GLU A 22 7.10 -22.55 -7.32
N ASP A 23 7.86 -21.59 -6.83
CA ASP A 23 9.12 -21.82 -6.10
C ASP A 23 8.86 -22.37 -4.68
N GLU A 24 9.37 -23.57 -4.41
CA GLU A 24 9.16 -24.28 -3.13
C GLU A 24 9.78 -23.54 -1.94
N LYS A 25 10.95 -22.91 -2.12
CA LYS A 25 11.64 -22.16 -1.06
C LYS A 25 10.84 -20.91 -0.70
N VAL A 26 10.36 -20.17 -1.71
CA VAL A 26 9.48 -19.01 -1.51
C VAL A 26 8.19 -19.44 -0.83
N ARG A 27 7.56 -20.53 -1.31
CA ARG A 27 6.32 -21.07 -0.74
C ARG A 27 6.47 -21.43 0.73
N LEU A 28 7.56 -22.08 1.12
CA LEU A 28 7.83 -22.45 2.51
C LEU A 28 8.01 -21.22 3.41
N LYS A 29 8.72 -20.19 2.93
CA LYS A 29 8.94 -18.94 3.65
C LYS A 29 7.64 -18.16 3.86
N ILE A 30 6.79 -18.06 2.83
CA ILE A 30 5.44 -17.48 2.94
C ILE A 30 4.61 -18.28 3.95
N LYS A 31 4.56 -19.61 3.82
CA LYS A 31 3.77 -20.48 4.71
C LYS A 31 4.12 -20.30 6.19
N THR A 32 5.40 -20.12 6.50
CA THR A 32 5.89 -20.02 7.89
C THR A 32 6.02 -18.60 8.41
N GLY A 33 5.76 -17.58 7.58
CA GLY A 33 6.14 -16.21 7.88
C GLY A 33 5.15 -15.13 7.45
N THR A 34 3.90 -15.46 7.10
CA THR A 34 2.91 -14.46 6.66
C THR A 34 1.97 -14.03 7.79
N ILE A 35 1.69 -12.73 7.80
CA ILE A 35 0.69 -12.08 8.65
C ILE A 35 -0.33 -11.42 7.72
N ILE A 36 -1.61 -11.66 7.95
CA ILE A 36 -2.70 -10.94 7.29
C ILE A 36 -3.32 -10.01 8.32
N THR A 37 -3.37 -8.71 8.03
CA THR A 37 -3.94 -7.70 8.93
C THR A 37 -4.60 -6.57 8.13
N GLY A 38 -4.89 -5.42 8.75
CA GLY A 38 -5.44 -4.26 8.10
C GLY A 38 -6.97 -4.29 7.97
N GLY A 39 -7.47 -3.59 6.96
CA GLY A 39 -8.90 -3.36 6.74
C GLY A 39 -9.69 -4.64 6.50
N SER A 40 -9.06 -5.69 5.96
CA SER A 40 -9.74 -6.95 5.62
C SER A 40 -10.47 -7.58 6.80
N ILE A 41 -9.83 -7.63 7.98
CA ILE A 41 -10.40 -8.22 9.19
C ILE A 41 -11.47 -7.30 9.78
N ALA A 42 -11.23 -5.98 9.78
CA ALA A 42 -12.20 -4.98 10.19
C ALA A 42 -13.50 -5.09 9.36
N SER A 43 -13.38 -5.11 8.03
CA SER A 43 -14.52 -5.25 7.13
C SER A 43 -15.29 -6.55 7.36
N MET A 44 -14.61 -7.70 7.54
CA MET A 44 -15.29 -8.97 7.85
C MET A 44 -15.99 -8.95 9.22
N LEU A 45 -15.42 -8.27 10.22
CA LEU A 45 -16.06 -8.11 11.52
C LEU A 45 -17.35 -7.29 11.39
N CYS A 46 -17.31 -6.18 10.65
CA CYS A 46 -18.44 -5.29 10.38
C CYS A 46 -19.45 -5.81 9.35
N GLY A 47 -19.12 -6.89 8.61
CA GLY A 47 -19.98 -7.43 7.56
C GLY A 47 -19.92 -6.63 6.25
N GLU A 48 -18.86 -5.86 6.04
CA GLU A 48 -18.60 -5.06 4.85
C GLU A 48 -17.85 -5.88 3.78
N LYS A 49 -17.87 -5.40 2.53
CA LYS A 49 -17.07 -5.98 1.45
C LYS A 49 -15.58 -5.75 1.78
N VAL A 50 -14.79 -6.82 1.69
CA VAL A 50 -13.33 -6.72 1.78
C VAL A 50 -12.79 -6.14 0.47
N ASN A 51 -12.03 -5.05 0.57
CA ASN A 51 -11.36 -4.44 -0.59
C ASN A 51 -10.16 -5.29 -1.00
N ASP A 52 -9.22 -5.45 -0.07
CA ASP A 52 -7.92 -6.08 -0.22
C ASP A 52 -7.54 -6.91 1.01
N TYR A 53 -6.53 -7.77 0.86
CA TYR A 53 -5.90 -8.54 1.91
C TYR A 53 -4.43 -8.14 1.99
N ASP A 54 -4.07 -7.36 3.01
CA ASP A 54 -2.69 -6.92 3.23
C ASP A 54 -1.88 -8.05 3.86
N LEU A 55 -0.84 -8.47 3.14
CA LEU A 55 0.11 -9.48 3.55
C LEU A 55 1.43 -8.80 3.95
N TYR A 56 1.83 -9.08 5.18
CA TYR A 56 3.12 -8.72 5.75
C TYR A 56 3.92 -9.98 6.06
N PHE A 57 5.22 -9.80 6.32
CA PHE A 57 6.11 -10.92 6.64
C PHE A 57 6.84 -10.73 7.97
N LYS A 58 7.10 -11.85 8.64
CA LYS A 58 7.70 -11.88 9.98
C LYS A 58 9.15 -11.39 10.03
N ASN A 59 9.87 -11.46 8.91
CA ASN A 59 11.28 -11.11 8.85
C ASN A 59 11.65 -10.52 7.49
N HIS A 60 12.72 -9.73 7.51
CA HIS A 60 13.33 -9.08 6.35
C HIS A 60 13.61 -10.07 5.21
N ASP A 61 14.33 -11.18 5.50
CA ASP A 61 14.67 -12.21 4.50
C ASP A 61 13.45 -12.72 3.71
N THR A 62 12.34 -12.97 4.42
CA THR A 62 11.10 -13.45 3.78
C THR A 62 10.49 -12.35 2.93
N CYS A 63 10.44 -11.13 3.44
CA CYS A 63 9.93 -9.98 2.70
C CYS A 63 10.73 -9.75 1.40
N LEU A 64 12.06 -9.70 1.50
CA LEU A 64 12.96 -9.48 0.37
C LEU A 64 12.82 -10.59 -0.68
N LEU A 65 12.82 -11.84 -0.25
CA LEU A 65 12.66 -12.99 -1.14
C LEU A 65 11.33 -12.96 -1.89
N VAL A 66 10.24 -12.62 -1.20
CA VAL A 66 8.91 -12.55 -1.82
C VAL A 66 8.81 -11.36 -2.78
N ALA A 67 9.36 -10.19 -2.41
CA ALA A 67 9.42 -9.02 -3.28
C ALA A 67 10.15 -9.34 -4.59
N GLN A 68 11.32 -9.97 -4.51
CA GLN A 68 12.11 -10.39 -5.68
C GLN A 68 11.35 -11.41 -6.54
N TYR A 69 10.69 -12.39 -5.91
CA TYR A 69 9.88 -13.38 -6.61
C TYR A 69 8.75 -12.73 -7.42
N PHE A 70 7.96 -11.84 -6.81
CA PHE A 70 6.85 -11.19 -7.51
C PHE A 70 7.30 -10.15 -8.53
N LEU A 71 8.42 -9.46 -8.30
CA LEU A 71 9.01 -8.59 -9.32
C LEU A 71 9.42 -9.40 -10.56
N LYS A 72 10.08 -10.55 -10.38
CA LYS A 72 10.44 -11.44 -11.49
C LYS A 72 9.20 -11.87 -12.27
N ARG A 73 8.15 -12.33 -11.59
CA ARG A 73 6.87 -12.70 -12.23
C ARG A 73 6.23 -11.52 -12.97
N PHE A 74 6.30 -10.32 -12.41
CA PHE A 74 5.78 -9.13 -13.07
C PHE A 74 6.54 -8.82 -14.36
N LYS A 75 7.88 -8.93 -14.36
CA LYS A 75 8.71 -8.75 -15.57
C LYS A 75 8.40 -9.80 -16.64
N GLU A 76 8.25 -11.07 -16.24
CA GLU A 76 7.91 -12.18 -17.16
C GLU A 76 6.53 -12.00 -17.79
N ALA A 77 5.52 -11.69 -16.96
CA ALA A 77 4.14 -11.50 -17.41
C ALA A 77 3.97 -10.28 -18.33
N ASN A 78 4.80 -9.25 -18.15
CA ASN A 78 4.70 -8.01 -18.92
C ASN A 78 5.71 -7.89 -20.06
N SER A 79 6.55 -8.90 -20.33
CA SER A 79 7.54 -8.96 -21.43
C SER A 79 7.88 -7.56 -21.95
N ILE A 80 8.81 -6.87 -21.30
CA ILE A 80 9.08 -5.42 -21.40
C ILE A 80 9.16 -4.89 -22.85
N GLU A 81 9.33 -5.74 -23.86
CA GLU A 81 9.10 -5.44 -25.28
C GLU A 81 7.68 -4.91 -25.66
N LYS A 82 6.64 -5.11 -24.84
CA LYS A 82 5.25 -4.73 -25.17
C LYS A 82 4.65 -3.56 -24.39
N ILE A 83 5.38 -2.95 -23.45
CA ILE A 83 4.98 -1.66 -22.90
C ILE A 83 5.46 -0.57 -23.85
N LYS A 84 4.86 -0.51 -25.05
CA LYS A 84 4.90 0.69 -25.90
C LYS A 84 3.94 1.72 -25.33
N CYS A 85 4.27 2.27 -24.17
CA CYS A 85 3.83 3.61 -23.85
C CYS A 85 4.59 4.56 -24.80
N ARG A 86 3.89 5.54 -25.36
CA ARG A 86 4.39 6.46 -26.39
C ARG A 86 5.83 6.93 -26.07
N ASN A 87 6.79 6.49 -26.88
CA ASN A 87 8.17 6.99 -26.95
C ASN A 87 9.02 6.97 -25.66
N THR A 88 9.10 5.86 -24.91
CA THR A 88 10.01 5.85 -23.74
C THR A 88 10.77 4.54 -23.54
N LEU A 89 12.01 4.71 -23.11
CA LEU A 89 13.13 3.77 -23.00
C LEU A 89 12.83 2.57 -22.07
N PRO A 90 13.64 1.50 -22.08
CA PRO A 90 13.47 0.37 -21.18
C PRO A 90 13.47 0.82 -19.72
N ILE A 91 12.40 0.44 -19.01
CA ILE A 91 12.23 0.68 -17.59
C ILE A 91 12.92 -0.45 -16.82
N ASP A 92 13.97 -0.13 -16.07
CA ASP A 92 14.67 -1.09 -15.23
C ASP A 92 14.07 -1.10 -13.82
N LEU A 93 13.28 -2.12 -13.50
CA LEU A 93 12.72 -2.32 -12.16
C LEU A 93 13.65 -3.15 -11.29
N GLU A 94 13.94 -2.72 -10.07
CA GLU A 94 14.77 -3.46 -9.11
C GLU A 94 14.18 -3.43 -7.70
N VAL A 95 14.48 -4.46 -6.90
CA VAL A 95 14.25 -4.42 -5.46
C VAL A 95 15.50 -3.84 -4.82
N ILE A 96 15.37 -2.71 -4.14
CA ILE A 96 16.43 -2.11 -3.34
C ILE A 96 16.19 -2.49 -1.88
N ASP A 97 17.29 -2.83 -1.20
CA ASP A 97 17.33 -3.03 0.24
C ASP A 97 18.45 -2.15 0.80
N LYS A 98 18.06 -1.06 1.44
CA LYS A 98 19.00 -0.06 1.99
C LYS A 98 18.54 0.33 3.38
N ASP A 99 19.47 0.29 4.34
CA ASP A 99 19.22 0.66 5.74
C ASP A 99 18.02 -0.10 6.38
N GLY A 100 17.79 -1.35 5.94
CA GLY A 100 16.66 -2.18 6.37
C GLY A 100 15.31 -1.80 5.73
N ARG A 101 15.29 -0.90 4.75
CA ARG A 101 14.09 -0.55 3.99
C ARG A 101 14.10 -1.26 2.64
N ILE A 102 13.11 -2.12 2.43
CA ILE A 102 12.89 -2.80 1.14
C ILE A 102 11.94 -1.94 0.31
N GLN A 103 12.35 -1.60 -0.91
CA GLN A 103 11.57 -0.80 -1.84
C GLN A 103 11.67 -1.33 -3.27
N LEU A 104 10.62 -1.11 -4.07
CA LEU A 104 10.70 -1.27 -5.51
C LEU A 104 11.13 0.05 -6.13
N PHE A 105 12.19 0.00 -6.93
CA PHE A 105 12.76 1.14 -7.60
C PHE A 105 12.62 1.00 -9.11
N ILE A 106 12.31 2.13 -9.77
CA ILE A 106 12.13 2.23 -11.20
C ILE A 106 13.25 3.13 -11.75
N ARG A 107 14.20 2.56 -12.50
CA ARG A 107 15.20 3.31 -13.26
C ARG A 107 14.63 3.63 -14.64
N SER A 108 14.40 4.92 -14.95
CA SER A 108 14.20 5.35 -16.33
C SER A 108 15.57 5.43 -17.03
N SER A 109 15.77 4.65 -18.08
CA SER A 109 17.01 4.71 -18.86
C SER A 109 16.97 5.91 -19.81
N GLY A 110 17.19 7.13 -19.32
CA GLY A 110 17.60 8.27 -20.16
C GLY A 110 16.63 9.45 -20.26
N VAL A 111 16.94 10.50 -19.50
CA VAL A 111 16.91 11.88 -20.00
C VAL A 111 18.32 12.42 -19.84
N LEU A 112 19.11 12.37 -20.91
CA LEU A 112 20.29 13.23 -21.05
C LEU A 112 19.77 14.65 -21.29
N ALA A 113 19.48 15.36 -20.22
CA ALA A 113 19.42 16.81 -20.19
C ALA A 113 19.93 17.23 -18.81
N ASP A 114 20.94 18.10 -18.81
CA ASP A 114 21.66 18.57 -17.64
C ASP A 114 20.71 19.04 -16.53
N ASN A 115 20.57 18.23 -15.49
CA ASN A 115 20.57 18.56 -14.06
C ASN A 115 19.89 17.43 -13.25
N GLN A 116 20.74 16.70 -12.52
CA GLN A 116 20.49 15.87 -11.33
C GLN A 116 19.14 15.10 -11.19
N GLU A 117 19.28 13.79 -11.41
CA GLU A 117 18.82 12.64 -10.61
C GLU A 117 17.33 12.36 -10.31
N ASN A 118 16.95 11.15 -10.77
CA ASN A 118 15.89 10.24 -10.31
C ASN A 118 14.43 10.66 -10.56
N GLU A 119 13.99 10.34 -11.76
CA GLU A 119 12.61 10.40 -12.23
C GLU A 119 11.73 9.36 -11.49
N TYR A 120 11.25 9.69 -10.29
CA TYR A 120 10.23 8.92 -9.56
C TYR A 120 8.86 9.16 -10.21
N SER A 121 8.61 8.47 -11.32
CA SER A 121 7.43 8.66 -12.14
C SER A 121 6.30 7.67 -11.77
N TYR A 122 5.35 8.20 -10.99
CA TYR A 122 3.90 8.02 -11.19
C TYR A 122 3.31 6.59 -11.13
N PHE A 123 3.33 5.97 -9.94
CA PHE A 123 2.46 4.82 -9.60
C PHE A 123 1.93 4.88 -8.16
N GLU A 124 1.79 6.06 -7.56
CA GLU A 124 1.22 6.19 -6.20
C GLU A 124 -0.26 6.65 -6.19
N THR A 125 -0.86 6.87 -7.37
CA THR A 125 -2.26 7.33 -7.50
C THR A 125 -3.29 6.20 -7.45
N LEU A 126 -2.99 5.09 -6.77
CA LEU A 126 -3.99 4.05 -6.54
C LEU A 126 -4.02 3.78 -5.05
N ASP A 127 -5.08 4.22 -4.38
CA ASP A 127 -5.51 3.64 -3.11
C ASP A 127 -6.32 2.37 -3.44
N PRO A 128 -5.76 1.15 -3.32
CA PRO A 128 -6.52 -0.09 -3.47
C PRO A 128 -7.67 -0.23 -2.46
N GLY A 129 -7.74 0.65 -1.46
CA GLY A 129 -8.86 0.79 -0.53
C GLY A 129 -9.97 1.76 -0.96
N ASP A 130 -9.88 2.42 -2.13
CA ASP A 130 -10.96 3.22 -2.71
C ASP A 130 -11.85 2.36 -3.63
N PRO A 131 -13.14 2.14 -3.28
CA PRO A 131 -14.08 1.37 -4.09
C PRO A 131 -14.25 1.88 -5.52
N SER A 132 -14.08 3.18 -5.76
CA SER A 132 -14.26 3.81 -7.07
C SER A 132 -13.08 3.58 -8.03
N GLN A 133 -11.92 3.17 -7.49
CA GLN A 133 -10.72 2.91 -8.27
C GLN A 133 -10.40 1.43 -8.38
N ASN A 134 -10.83 0.61 -7.41
CA ASN A 134 -10.91 -0.84 -7.59
C ASN A 134 -11.75 -1.21 -8.82
N SER A 135 -12.82 -0.46 -9.13
CA SER A 135 -13.54 -0.63 -10.38
C SER A 135 -12.70 -0.33 -11.62
N PHE A 136 -11.77 0.64 -11.57
CA PHE A 136 -10.88 0.94 -12.70
C PHE A 136 -9.84 -0.17 -12.92
N LEU A 137 -9.23 -0.70 -11.85
CA LEU A 137 -8.35 -1.87 -11.93
C LEU A 137 -9.11 -3.11 -12.42
N GLU A 138 -10.31 -3.37 -11.89
CA GLU A 138 -11.21 -4.43 -12.35
C GLU A 138 -11.60 -4.23 -13.83
N GLU A 139 -11.84 -3.00 -14.26
CA GLU A 139 -12.20 -2.64 -15.63
C GLU A 139 -11.02 -2.82 -16.58
N VAL A 140 -9.79 -2.45 -16.21
CA VAL A 140 -8.56 -2.72 -16.96
C VAL A 140 -8.29 -4.22 -17.06
N VAL A 141 -8.54 -4.96 -15.99
CA VAL A 141 -8.47 -6.43 -15.99
C VAL A 141 -9.55 -7.01 -16.91
N ASN A 142 -10.76 -6.45 -16.92
CA ASN A 142 -11.88 -6.87 -17.78
C ASN A 142 -11.73 -6.44 -19.25
N THR A 143 -11.09 -5.30 -19.56
CA THR A 143 -10.82 -4.90 -20.94
C THR A 143 -9.80 -5.82 -21.58
N LYS A 144 -8.78 -6.26 -20.82
CA LYS A 144 -7.88 -7.33 -21.27
C LYS A 144 -8.59 -8.68 -21.44
N ARG A 145 -9.67 -8.96 -20.69
CA ARG A 145 -10.53 -10.15 -20.90
C ARG A 145 -11.31 -10.07 -22.22
N ASN A 146 -11.79 -8.90 -22.61
CA ASN A 146 -12.67 -8.75 -23.78
C ASN A 146 -11.96 -8.63 -25.14
N GLN A 147 -10.62 -8.54 -25.17
CA GLN A 147 -9.84 -8.50 -26.43
C GLN A 147 -9.36 -9.89 -26.89
N GLY A 148 -9.69 -10.98 -26.18
CA GLY A 148 -9.37 -12.35 -26.57
C GLY A 148 -10.51 -13.03 -27.35
N ARG A 149 -10.18 -13.74 -28.44
CA ARG A 149 -11.13 -14.57 -29.21
C ARG A 149 -11.86 -15.59 -28.31
N PRO A 150 -13.14 -15.92 -28.58
CA PRO A 150 -13.87 -16.89 -27.79
C PRO A 150 -13.38 -18.31 -28.12
N GLY A 151 -12.59 -18.89 -27.24
CA GLY A 151 -12.10 -20.26 -27.39
C GLY A 151 -11.02 -20.60 -26.36
N LYS A 152 -11.39 -21.42 -25.37
CA LYS A 152 -10.61 -21.88 -24.20
C LYS A 152 -10.30 -20.78 -23.19
N GLU A 153 -11.21 -20.61 -22.24
CA GLU A 153 -11.00 -19.87 -20.99
C GLU A 153 -9.80 -20.48 -20.26
N GLU A 154 -8.60 -19.94 -20.45
CA GLU A 154 -7.60 -19.98 -19.39
C GLU A 154 -8.18 -19.16 -18.24
N GLU A 155 -8.54 -19.81 -17.13
CA GLU A 155 -8.77 -19.13 -15.86
C GLU A 155 -7.67 -18.07 -15.70
N ALA A 156 -8.03 -16.78 -15.73
CA ALA A 156 -7.06 -15.71 -15.60
C ALA A 156 -6.19 -16.01 -14.37
N LYS A 157 -4.89 -16.27 -14.57
CA LYS A 157 -4.00 -16.83 -13.54
C LYS A 157 -4.13 -16.01 -12.25
N LYS A 158 -4.68 -16.65 -11.21
CA LYS A 158 -4.88 -16.05 -9.88
C LYS A 158 -3.55 -15.60 -9.30
N PHE A 159 -3.59 -14.60 -8.42
CA PHE A 159 -2.43 -14.02 -7.72
C PHE A 159 -1.30 -13.52 -8.63
N ARG A 160 -1.61 -13.11 -9.88
CA ARG A 160 -0.61 -12.46 -10.74
C ARG A 160 -0.41 -11.00 -10.30
N PRO A 161 0.83 -10.47 -10.31
CA PRO A 161 1.06 -9.07 -9.99
C PRO A 161 0.48 -8.18 -11.11
N ILE A 162 -0.30 -7.18 -10.71
CA ILE A 162 -0.99 -6.25 -11.62
C ILE A 162 -0.49 -4.81 -11.47
N PHE A 163 0.05 -4.48 -10.30
CA PHE A 163 0.51 -3.14 -9.99
C PHE A 163 1.64 -3.19 -8.97
N LEU A 164 2.61 -2.28 -9.13
CA LEU A 164 3.77 -2.14 -8.28
C LEU A 164 3.86 -0.68 -7.84
N SER A 165 3.97 -0.45 -6.54
CA SER A 165 4.39 0.83 -5.97
C SER A 165 5.73 0.66 -5.28
N ALA A 166 6.33 1.75 -4.79
CA ALA A 166 7.57 1.70 -4.04
C ALA A 166 7.51 0.77 -2.82
N ASN A 167 6.33 0.65 -2.21
CA ASN A 167 6.13 0.06 -0.89
C ASN A 167 5.24 -1.19 -0.89
N ALA A 168 4.58 -1.50 -2.01
CA ALA A 168 3.64 -2.62 -2.10
C ALA A 168 3.54 -3.22 -3.52
N ILE A 169 3.09 -4.46 -3.57
CA ILE A 169 2.80 -5.20 -4.80
C ILE A 169 1.35 -5.67 -4.76
N THR A 170 0.52 -5.15 -5.66
CA THR A 170 -0.88 -5.56 -5.78
C THR A 170 -1.00 -6.73 -6.76
N LEU A 171 -1.69 -7.77 -6.33
CA LEU A 171 -1.97 -8.98 -7.08
C LEU A 171 -3.45 -9.04 -7.47
N THR A 172 -3.80 -9.86 -8.46
CA THR A 172 -5.20 -10.26 -8.65
C THR A 172 -5.74 -11.00 -7.41
N ASP A 173 -7.07 -11.11 -7.33
CA ASP A 173 -7.79 -11.68 -6.18
C ASP A 173 -7.68 -10.83 -4.90
N ASN A 174 -7.33 -9.56 -5.09
CA ASN A 174 -7.26 -8.51 -4.09
C ASN A 174 -6.23 -8.79 -2.99
N PHE A 175 -5.10 -9.41 -3.34
CA PHE A 175 -3.98 -9.55 -2.43
C PHE A 175 -3.02 -8.38 -2.60
N GLN A 176 -2.54 -7.85 -1.49
CA GLN A 176 -1.54 -6.79 -1.49
C GLN A 176 -0.38 -7.24 -0.62
N ILE A 177 0.81 -7.33 -1.22
CA ILE A 177 2.03 -7.63 -0.49
C ILE A 177 2.65 -6.30 -0.09
N VAL A 178 2.67 -6.01 1.21
CA VAL A 178 3.33 -4.83 1.75
C VAL A 178 4.78 -5.18 2.05
N ILE A 179 5.71 -4.50 1.40
CA ILE A 179 7.15 -4.80 1.50
C ILE A 179 7.90 -3.80 2.38
N ARG A 180 7.30 -2.64 2.65
CA ARG A 180 7.89 -1.56 3.43
C ARG A 180 8.16 -1.93 4.88
N PHE A 181 7.29 -2.73 5.48
CA PHE A 181 7.36 -3.12 6.88
C PHE A 181 7.35 -4.63 7.01
N TYR A 182 8.10 -5.14 7.97
CA TYR A 182 8.19 -6.54 8.31
C TYR A 182 8.50 -6.66 9.80
N GLY A 183 8.21 -7.82 10.38
CA GLY A 183 8.42 -8.07 11.81
C GLY A 183 7.24 -8.79 12.44
N THR A 184 7.19 -8.73 13.75
CA THR A 184 6.05 -9.16 14.56
C THR A 184 4.80 -8.32 14.23
N PRO A 185 3.58 -8.84 14.50
CA PRO A 185 2.36 -8.06 14.38
C PRO A 185 2.41 -6.74 15.16
N GLU A 186 3.08 -6.72 16.31
CA GLU A 186 3.30 -5.53 17.13
C GLU A 186 4.13 -4.48 16.37
N GLU A 187 5.32 -4.85 15.87
CA GLU A 187 6.20 -3.97 15.10
C GLU A 187 5.54 -3.46 13.80
N ILE A 188 4.75 -4.30 13.13
CA ILE A 188 4.01 -3.89 11.93
C ILE A 188 2.95 -2.85 12.30
N HIS A 189 2.17 -3.08 13.36
CA HIS A 189 1.10 -2.19 13.78
C HIS A 189 1.58 -0.87 14.39
N GLU A 190 2.84 -0.73 14.79
CA GLU A 190 3.41 0.59 15.15
C GLU A 190 3.34 1.59 13.99
N ASN A 191 3.27 1.11 12.75
CA ASN A 191 3.16 1.93 11.56
C ASN A 191 1.71 2.28 11.18
N PHE A 192 0.73 1.70 11.87
CA PHE A 192 -0.69 1.95 11.60
C PHE A 192 -1.12 3.25 12.27
N ASP A 193 -2.12 3.91 11.72
CA ASP A 193 -2.63 5.17 12.27
C ASP A 193 -3.71 4.95 13.34
N TYR A 194 -4.63 4.02 13.10
CA TYR A 194 -5.79 3.79 13.94
C TYR A 194 -5.91 2.33 14.39
N VAL A 195 -6.32 2.15 15.65
CA VAL A 195 -6.34 0.82 16.30
C VAL A 195 -7.28 -0.20 15.63
N HIS A 196 -8.33 0.23 14.94
CA HIS A 196 -9.37 -0.66 14.39
C HIS A 196 -8.85 -1.67 13.36
N CYS A 197 -7.73 -1.37 12.71
CA CYS A 197 -7.07 -2.22 11.72
C CYS A 197 -6.02 -3.17 12.31
N THR A 198 -5.82 -3.18 13.64
CA THR A 198 -4.72 -3.93 14.29
C THR A 198 -5.08 -5.37 14.69
N ASN A 199 -6.22 -5.87 14.26
CA ASN A 199 -6.54 -7.30 14.33
C ASN A 199 -5.75 -8.03 13.25
N TYR A 200 -5.31 -9.26 13.52
CA TYR A 200 -4.43 -9.97 12.58
C TYR A 200 -4.63 -11.48 12.62
N TRP A 201 -4.17 -12.14 11.56
CA TRP A 201 -4.08 -13.59 11.44
C TRP A 201 -2.66 -14.00 11.04
N THR A 202 -2.21 -15.14 11.53
CA THR A 202 -0.84 -15.63 11.32
C THR A 202 -0.80 -17.01 10.69
N SER A 203 0.08 -17.19 9.72
CA SER A 203 0.12 -18.41 8.90
C SER A 203 0.72 -19.63 9.60
N TRP A 204 1.64 -19.43 10.55
CA TRP A 204 2.39 -20.52 11.18
C TRP A 204 1.59 -21.30 12.24
N ASN A 205 0.54 -20.71 12.81
CA ASN A 205 -0.35 -21.33 13.79
C ASN A 205 -1.82 -21.34 13.33
N ASP A 206 -2.15 -20.72 12.19
CA ASP A 206 -3.52 -20.53 11.72
C ASP A 206 -4.41 -19.88 12.79
N GLU A 207 -3.93 -18.84 13.46
CA GLU A 207 -4.66 -18.16 14.53
C GLU A 207 -5.07 -16.75 14.13
N ILE A 208 -6.27 -16.35 14.55
CA ILE A 208 -6.74 -14.97 14.46
C ILE A 208 -6.69 -14.35 15.86
N VAL A 209 -6.06 -13.20 15.96
CA VAL A 209 -5.97 -12.40 17.19
C VAL A 209 -6.85 -11.17 17.03
N LEU A 210 -7.81 -11.04 17.94
CA LEU A 210 -8.70 -9.90 17.99
C LEU A 210 -8.36 -9.06 19.22
N ARG A 211 -7.85 -7.84 19.01
CA ARG A 211 -7.45 -6.93 20.08
C ARG A 211 -8.69 -6.22 20.63
N LYS A 212 -8.75 -6.08 21.95
CA LYS A 212 -9.91 -5.49 22.64
C LYS A 212 -10.17 -4.06 22.16
N GLU A 213 -9.12 -3.25 22.06
CA GLU A 213 -9.18 -1.85 21.67
C GLU A 213 -9.63 -1.69 20.22
N ALA A 214 -9.19 -2.59 19.34
CA ALA A 214 -9.61 -2.64 17.95
C ALA A 214 -11.11 -3.00 17.85
N LEU A 215 -11.57 -3.99 18.62
CA LEU A 215 -12.98 -4.37 18.66
C LEU A 215 -13.87 -3.25 19.23
N GLU A 216 -13.43 -2.59 20.30
CA GLU A 216 -14.15 -1.42 20.85
C GLU A 216 -14.30 -0.33 19.80
N SER A 217 -13.20 0.03 19.13
CA SER A 217 -13.18 1.04 18.06
C SER A 217 -14.11 0.68 16.90
N LEU A 218 -14.13 -0.60 16.48
CA LEU A 218 -15.04 -1.09 15.43
C LEU A 218 -16.51 -1.06 15.86
N LEU A 219 -16.81 -1.42 17.12
CA LEU A 219 -18.17 -1.45 17.64
C LEU A 219 -18.77 -0.05 17.80
N THR A 220 -17.96 0.92 18.23
CA THR A 220 -18.40 2.31 18.42
C THR A 220 -18.26 3.16 17.17
N LYS A 221 -17.61 2.65 16.12
CA LYS A 221 -17.14 3.45 14.97
C LYS A 221 -16.39 4.70 15.42
N GLU A 222 -15.55 4.57 16.45
CA GLU A 222 -14.72 5.66 16.96
C GLU A 222 -13.26 5.41 16.59
N LEU A 223 -12.66 6.30 15.81
CA LEU A 223 -11.24 6.26 15.51
C LEU A 223 -10.43 6.58 16.77
N ARG A 224 -9.51 5.69 17.13
CA ARG A 224 -8.52 5.93 18.18
C ARG A 224 -7.13 5.92 17.58
N TYR A 225 -6.44 7.04 17.72
CA TYR A 225 -5.08 7.24 17.24
C TYR A 225 -4.07 6.77 18.27
N HIS A 226 -3.07 6.01 17.83
CA HIS A 226 -2.01 5.48 18.70
C HIS A 226 -0.60 5.90 18.27
N GLY A 227 -0.48 6.84 17.33
CA GLY A 227 0.78 7.29 16.74
C GLY A 227 1.03 6.65 15.38
N SER A 228 1.62 7.40 14.46
CA SER A 228 1.97 6.94 13.12
C SER A 228 3.28 7.57 12.66
N LEU A 229 4.02 6.90 11.78
CA LEU A 229 5.13 7.53 11.04
C LEU A 229 4.64 8.58 10.02
N TYR A 230 3.35 8.59 9.68
CA TYR A 230 2.76 9.49 8.67
C TYR A 230 1.57 10.28 9.23
N PRO A 231 1.75 11.11 10.29
CA PRO A 231 0.65 11.86 10.88
C PRO A 231 -0.11 12.75 9.88
N MET A 232 0.55 13.29 8.85
CA MET A 232 -0.13 14.06 7.80
C MET A 232 -1.12 13.18 7.00
N CYS A 233 -0.67 12.02 6.53
CA CYS A 233 -1.54 11.00 5.93
C CYS A 233 -2.70 10.63 6.85
N SER A 234 -2.44 10.44 8.15
CA SER A 234 -3.46 10.09 9.13
C SER A 234 -4.58 11.13 9.19
N ILE A 235 -4.25 12.43 9.19
CA ILE A 235 -5.24 13.53 9.14
C ILE A 235 -6.03 13.50 7.85
N ILE A 236 -5.36 13.39 6.69
CA ILE A 236 -6.04 13.40 5.39
C ILE A 236 -6.98 12.20 5.26
N ARG A 237 -6.59 11.03 5.78
CA ARG A 237 -7.41 9.81 5.81
C ARG A 237 -8.66 9.95 6.68
N LEU A 238 -8.72 10.88 7.63
CA LEU A 238 -9.96 11.17 8.38
C LEU A 238 -11.13 11.47 7.44
N ARG A 239 -10.90 12.16 6.32
CA ARG A 239 -11.94 12.45 5.32
C ARG A 239 -12.66 11.18 4.85
N LYS A 240 -11.91 10.08 4.65
CA LYS A 240 -12.45 8.78 4.21
C LYS A 240 -13.29 8.12 5.31
N PHE A 241 -12.80 8.15 6.55
CA PHE A 241 -13.49 7.52 7.67
C PHE A 241 -14.74 8.29 8.10
N LEU A 242 -14.69 9.63 8.16
CA LEU A 242 -15.84 10.48 8.46
C LEU A 242 -16.98 10.27 7.45
N LYS A 243 -16.64 10.10 6.15
CA LYS A 243 -17.62 9.73 5.10
C LYS A 243 -18.24 8.33 5.28
N ARG A 244 -17.64 7.47 6.10
CA ARG A 244 -18.10 6.10 6.41
C ARG A 244 -18.75 6.01 7.80
N ASP A 245 -19.24 7.15 8.30
CA ASP A 245 -19.89 7.31 9.60
C ASP A 245 -18.99 6.94 10.80
N TRP A 246 -17.67 7.05 10.64
CA TRP A 246 -16.78 7.02 11.79
C TRP A 246 -16.75 8.38 12.46
N THR A 247 -16.54 8.36 13.77
CA THR A 247 -16.34 9.54 14.61
C THR A 247 -14.91 9.57 15.11
N ILE A 248 -14.43 10.77 15.43
CA ILE A 248 -13.16 10.98 16.12
C ILE A 248 -13.35 12.15 17.08
N ASN A 249 -12.83 12.00 18.30
CA ASN A 249 -12.91 13.07 19.29
C ASN A 249 -11.72 14.05 19.16
N ALA A 250 -11.89 15.26 19.70
CA ALA A 250 -10.88 16.32 19.63
C ALA A 250 -9.53 15.91 20.26
N GLY A 251 -9.54 15.05 21.29
CA GLY A 251 -8.32 14.56 21.91
C GLY A 251 -7.49 13.66 20.97
N GLN A 252 -8.15 12.80 20.18
CA GLN A 252 -7.45 11.99 19.18
C GLN A 252 -6.88 12.85 18.06
N MET A 253 -7.65 13.85 17.59
CA MET A 253 -7.14 14.82 16.60
C MET A 253 -5.94 15.61 17.12
N LEU A 254 -5.99 16.05 18.39
CA LEU A 254 -4.89 16.77 19.02
C LEU A 254 -3.61 15.94 19.06
N LYS A 255 -3.69 14.63 19.33
CA LYS A 255 -2.51 13.75 19.27
C LYS A 255 -1.85 13.74 17.89
N ILE A 256 -2.65 13.70 16.82
CA ILE A 256 -2.12 13.70 15.45
C ILE A 256 -1.44 15.04 15.15
N MET A 257 -2.09 16.16 15.51
CA MET A 257 -1.52 17.51 15.32
C MET A 257 -0.24 17.70 16.13
N PHE A 258 -0.18 17.18 17.36
CA PHE A 258 1.00 17.28 18.20
C PHE A 258 2.18 16.52 17.60
N GLN A 259 1.95 15.31 17.11
CA GLN A 259 2.99 14.54 16.42
C GLN A 259 3.41 15.18 15.09
N LEU A 260 2.47 15.79 14.34
CA LEU A 260 2.78 16.53 13.12
C LEU A 260 3.72 17.72 13.40
N ASN A 261 3.57 18.37 14.55
CA ASN A 261 4.42 19.49 14.97
C ASN A 261 5.87 19.08 15.29
N GLU A 262 6.15 17.78 15.43
CA GLU A 262 7.51 17.27 15.61
C GLU A 262 8.27 17.12 14.27
N LEU A 263 7.58 17.28 13.13
CA LEU A 263 8.16 17.15 11.80
C LEU A 263 8.56 18.50 11.21
N ASP A 264 9.71 18.53 10.52
CA ASP A 264 10.09 19.67 9.70
C ASP A 264 9.48 19.54 8.29
N LEU A 265 8.30 20.11 8.10
CA LEU A 265 7.60 20.10 6.81
C LEU A 265 8.19 21.07 5.78
N LYS A 266 9.19 21.89 6.13
CA LYS A 266 9.92 22.71 5.16
C LYS A 266 10.91 21.89 4.35
N ASP A 267 11.39 20.78 4.92
CA ASP A 267 12.14 19.79 4.17
C ASP A 267 11.19 19.05 3.21
N VAL A 268 11.37 19.30 1.91
CA VAL A 268 10.58 18.69 0.84
C VAL A 268 10.69 17.16 0.87
N ALA A 269 11.81 16.59 1.32
CA ALA A 269 11.94 15.14 1.47
C ALA A 269 11.04 14.60 2.58
N VAL A 270 10.96 15.31 3.72
CA VAL A 270 10.04 14.97 4.82
C VAL A 270 8.60 15.14 4.37
N LEU A 271 8.25 16.26 3.72
CA LEU A 271 6.92 16.51 3.19
C LEU A 271 6.51 15.43 2.18
N ARG A 272 7.40 15.07 1.25
CA ARG A 272 7.18 14.01 0.28
C ARG A 272 6.90 12.68 0.99
N GLU A 273 7.74 12.29 1.94
CA GLU A 273 7.57 11.07 2.73
C GLU A 273 6.23 11.05 3.50
N GLN A 274 5.79 12.20 4.03
CA GLN A 274 4.50 12.37 4.70
C GLN A 274 3.28 12.36 3.77
N LEU A 275 3.48 12.58 2.48
CA LEU A 275 2.44 12.53 1.45
C LEU A 275 2.45 11.21 0.67
N LEU A 276 3.43 10.32 0.91
CA LEU A 276 3.46 8.99 0.30
C LEU A 276 2.22 8.20 0.70
N GLY A 277 1.48 7.72 -0.31
CA GLY A 277 0.21 7.03 -0.11
C GLY A 277 -1.02 7.94 0.08
N ILE A 278 -0.89 9.25 -0.18
CA ILE A 278 -2.04 10.13 -0.41
C ILE A 278 -2.30 10.22 -1.90
N ASP A 279 -3.38 9.58 -2.33
CA ASP A 279 -3.81 9.56 -3.70
C ASP A 279 -4.49 10.89 -4.10
N THR A 280 -3.69 11.93 -4.31
CA THR A 280 -4.13 13.04 -5.16
C THR A 280 -3.01 13.44 -6.12
N ALA A 281 -3.29 13.41 -7.42
CA ALA A 281 -2.42 13.96 -8.45
C ALA A 281 -1.98 15.41 -8.15
N TYR A 282 -2.84 16.16 -7.46
CA TYR A 282 -2.58 17.53 -7.02
C TYR A 282 -1.43 17.63 -6.00
N PHE A 283 -1.29 16.69 -5.06
CA PHE A 283 -0.14 16.66 -4.14
C PHE A 283 1.17 16.34 -4.87
N MET A 284 1.13 15.55 -5.94
CA MET A 284 2.33 15.34 -6.77
C MET A 284 2.73 16.60 -7.52
N GLN A 285 1.77 17.36 -8.05
CA GLN A 285 2.02 18.67 -8.65
C GLN A 285 2.61 19.66 -7.65
N LEU A 286 2.11 19.65 -6.40
CA LEU A 286 2.66 20.45 -5.31
C LEU A 286 4.12 20.09 -5.04
N LEU A 287 4.42 18.80 -4.90
CA LEU A 287 5.80 18.33 -4.64
C LEU A 287 6.76 18.66 -5.79
N GLN A 288 6.30 18.56 -7.04
CA GLN A 288 7.09 18.95 -8.21
C GLN A 288 7.35 20.46 -8.24
N ALA A 289 6.37 21.27 -7.87
CA ALA A 289 6.53 22.73 -7.82
C ALA A 289 7.46 23.20 -6.69
N LEU A 290 7.61 22.38 -5.63
CA LEU A 290 8.55 22.63 -4.52
C LEU A 290 9.96 22.07 -4.80
N GLU A 291 10.13 21.26 -5.84
CA GLU A 291 11.40 20.59 -6.12
C GLU A 291 12.47 21.59 -6.61
N GLY A 292 13.65 21.53 -6.01
CA GLY A 292 14.77 22.43 -6.33
C GLY A 292 14.62 23.87 -5.79
N ILE A 293 13.55 24.15 -5.05
CA ILE A 293 13.38 25.42 -4.34
C ILE A 293 14.22 25.43 -3.07
N ASP A 294 14.85 26.57 -2.78
CA ASP A 294 15.61 26.78 -1.55
C ASP A 294 14.69 26.60 -0.32
N PRO A 295 15.01 25.69 0.62
CA PRO A 295 14.22 25.46 1.84
C PRO A 295 13.96 26.73 2.66
N ASP A 296 14.86 27.71 2.62
CA ASP A 296 14.70 28.98 3.35
C ASP A 296 13.58 29.87 2.77
N VAL A 297 13.21 29.63 1.50
CA VAL A 297 12.11 30.32 0.80
C VAL A 297 10.77 29.61 1.05
N ILE A 298 10.79 28.33 1.42
CA ILE A 298 9.59 27.53 1.68
C ILE A 298 9.02 27.92 3.06
N ASP A 299 8.18 28.94 3.05
CA ASP A 299 7.41 29.38 4.21
C ASP A 299 5.91 29.12 4.04
N PHE A 300 5.14 29.44 5.09
CA PHE A 300 3.69 29.28 5.07
C PHE A 300 3.03 30.03 3.92
N THR A 301 3.47 31.25 3.62
CA THR A 301 2.88 32.10 2.59
C THR A 301 3.07 31.46 1.22
N TYR A 302 4.29 31.02 0.92
CA TYR A 302 4.62 30.37 -0.34
C TYR A 302 3.82 29.09 -0.55
N VAL A 303 3.80 28.21 0.46
CA VAL A 303 3.07 26.94 0.39
C VAL A 303 1.56 27.18 0.28
N ALA A 304 1.00 28.14 1.03
CA ALA A 304 -0.43 28.47 0.97
C ALA A 304 -0.83 28.97 -0.42
N GLU A 305 -0.07 29.89 -1.01
CA GLU A 305 -0.34 30.37 -2.37
C GLU A 305 -0.26 29.25 -3.42
N LEU A 306 0.68 28.32 -3.26
CA LEU A 306 0.85 27.21 -4.18
C LEU A 306 -0.30 26.21 -4.05
N VAL A 307 -0.74 25.91 -2.82
CA VAL A 307 -1.90 25.07 -2.55
C VAL A 307 -3.16 25.69 -3.16
N ASP A 308 -3.43 26.98 -2.93
CA ASP A 308 -4.61 27.69 -3.47
C ASP A 308 -4.63 27.76 -5.00
N LYS A 309 -3.47 27.66 -5.66
CA LYS A 309 -3.36 27.60 -7.13
C LYS A 309 -3.64 26.20 -7.68
N ILE A 310 -3.34 25.15 -6.91
CA ILE A 310 -3.40 23.75 -7.35
C ILE A 310 -4.75 23.10 -7.02
N PHE A 311 -5.34 23.42 -5.87
CA PHE A 311 -6.55 22.77 -5.32
C PHE A 311 -7.80 23.66 -5.45
#